data_AF-A0A7Y3ATF5-F1
#
_entry.id   AF-A0A7Y3ATF5-F1
#
_cell.length_a   1.000
_cell.length_b   1.000
_cell.length_c   1.000
_cell.angle_alpha   90.00
_cell.angle_beta   90.00
_cell.angle_gamma   90.00
#
_symmetry.space_group_name_H-M   'P 1'
#
loop_
_entity.id
_entity.type
_entity.pdbx_description
1 polymer ?
#
loop_
_entity_poly.entity_id
_entity_poly.type
_entity_poly.pdbx_seq_one_letter_code
_entity_poly.pdbx_strand_id
1 'polypeptide(L)'
;MLQISSLLLFLLLQPISPFSDSLFLVPISNEQTCAFVDHKSWDQLLNRFVEENGNVNYRGFEKESETLNRYLEQLGNNTVNENWSKNKKLAYYINLYNAATVKLILDNYPLKSITDIKKPWDKKWIKYGGEIISLGQIEHKILRKMNEPRIHFAINCASFSCPKLLNE
;
A
#
# COMPACT_ATOMS: atom_id res chain seq x y z
N MET A 1 -30.55 -5.82 -88.96
CA MET A 1 -30.67 -4.54 -88.24
C MET A 1 -30.86 -4.87 -86.76
N LEU A 2 -29.76 -4.71 -85.99
CA LEU A 2 -29.56 -4.65 -84.52
C LEU A 2 -30.67 -5.22 -83.59
N GLN A 3 -30.39 -6.05 -82.57
CA GLN A 3 -29.54 -5.73 -81.41
C GLN A 3 -29.00 -6.98 -80.70
N ILE A 4 -27.83 -6.79 -80.06
CA ILE A 4 -27.12 -7.71 -79.17
C ILE A 4 -27.59 -7.43 -77.73
N SER A 5 -27.85 -8.46 -76.91
CA SER A 5 -27.68 -8.35 -75.45
C SER A 5 -27.55 -9.71 -74.75
N SER A 6 -26.29 -10.01 -74.41
CA SER A 6 -25.77 -10.66 -73.20
C SER A 6 -26.67 -11.58 -72.33
N LEU A 7 -26.44 -12.87 -72.57
CA LEU A 7 -26.07 -13.95 -71.64
C LEU A 7 -25.85 -13.66 -70.12
N LEU A 8 -26.45 -14.56 -69.31
CA LEU A 8 -26.05 -15.16 -68.00
C LEU A 8 -25.85 -14.28 -66.75
N LEU A 9 -26.54 -14.61 -65.65
CA LEU A 9 -26.05 -15.58 -64.66
C LEU A 9 -27.03 -15.74 -63.47
N PHE A 10 -27.49 -16.97 -63.25
CA PHE A 10 -28.18 -17.47 -62.05
C PHE A 10 -27.21 -17.52 -60.85
N LEU A 11 -27.65 -17.24 -59.62
CA LEU A 11 -27.38 -18.06 -58.41
C LEU A 11 -27.94 -17.42 -57.11
N LEU A 12 -28.87 -18.16 -56.50
CA LEU A 12 -29.08 -18.41 -55.06
C LEU A 12 -29.45 -17.25 -54.11
N LEU A 13 -30.74 -17.23 -53.73
CA LEU A 13 -31.17 -16.85 -52.38
C LEU A 13 -31.66 -18.13 -51.69
N GLN A 14 -30.91 -18.61 -50.70
CA GLN A 14 -31.40 -19.56 -49.69
C GLN A 14 -31.70 -18.78 -48.40
N PRO A 15 -32.76 -19.11 -47.65
CA PRO A 15 -33.15 -18.37 -46.46
C PRO A 15 -32.22 -18.66 -45.26
N ILE A 16 -31.98 -17.61 -44.49
CA ILE A 16 -31.22 -17.58 -43.25
C ILE A 16 -31.99 -18.35 -42.17
N SER A 17 -31.35 -19.34 -41.54
CA SER A 17 -31.87 -19.95 -40.31
C SER A 17 -31.51 -19.09 -39.09
N PRO A 18 -32.42 -18.88 -38.12
CA PRO A 18 -32.08 -18.16 -36.90
C PRO A 18 -31.36 -19.11 -35.94
N PHE A 19 -30.07 -18.83 -35.70
CA PHE A 19 -29.31 -19.44 -34.63
C PHE A 19 -29.84 -18.88 -33.30
N SER A 20 -30.43 -19.72 -32.46
CA SER A 20 -30.91 -19.32 -31.14
C SER A 20 -29.73 -19.18 -30.18
N ASP A 21 -29.29 -17.96 -29.92
CA ASP A 21 -28.33 -17.66 -28.85
C ASP A 21 -28.99 -17.92 -27.50
N SER A 22 -28.65 -19.08 -26.91
CA SER A 22 -28.92 -19.34 -25.51
C SER A 22 -28.08 -18.41 -24.66
N LEU A 23 -28.72 -17.44 -24.01
CA LEU A 23 -28.12 -16.60 -22.98
C LEU A 23 -27.70 -17.48 -21.79
N PHE A 24 -26.46 -17.95 -21.80
CA PHE A 24 -25.81 -18.49 -20.61
C PHE A 24 -25.58 -17.31 -19.65
N LEU A 25 -26.42 -17.23 -18.61
CA LEU A 25 -26.18 -16.38 -17.46
C LEU A 25 -24.96 -16.93 -16.72
N VAL A 26 -23.77 -16.44 -17.08
CA VAL A 26 -22.58 -16.59 -16.25
C VAL A 26 -22.86 -15.84 -14.95
N PRO A 27 -22.84 -16.50 -13.78
CA PRO A 27 -22.96 -15.79 -12.52
C PRO A 27 -21.75 -14.86 -12.41
N ILE A 28 -22.01 -13.55 -12.40
CA ILE A 28 -21.01 -12.54 -12.06
C ILE A 28 -20.66 -12.80 -10.60
N SER A 29 -19.60 -13.57 -10.37
CA SER A 29 -18.95 -13.62 -9.06
C SER A 29 -18.44 -12.21 -8.80
N ASN A 30 -19.10 -11.49 -7.89
CA ASN A 30 -18.52 -10.32 -7.24
C ASN A 30 -17.22 -10.80 -6.57
N GLU A 31 -16.10 -10.72 -7.28
CA GLU A 31 -14.79 -10.76 -6.65
C GLU A 31 -14.73 -9.49 -5.78
N GLN A 32 -15.03 -9.66 -4.50
CA GLN A 32 -14.73 -8.68 -3.48
C GLN A 32 -13.20 -8.47 -3.53
N THR A 33 -12.75 -7.45 -4.24
CA THR A 33 -11.33 -7.11 -4.29
C THR A 33 -10.88 -6.88 -2.85
N CYS A 34 -9.98 -7.76 -2.38
CA CYS A 34 -9.41 -7.64 -1.06
C CYS A 34 -8.53 -6.37 -1.11
N ALA A 35 -9.10 -5.24 -0.69
CA ALA A 35 -8.55 -3.91 -0.88
C ALA A 35 -7.06 -3.90 -0.49
N PHE A 36 -6.20 -3.67 -1.47
CA PHE A 36 -4.77 -3.54 -1.25
C PHE A 36 -4.48 -2.11 -0.80
N VAL A 37 -3.65 -1.94 0.22
CA VAL A 37 -3.22 -0.62 0.68
C VAL A 37 -2.09 -0.14 -0.20
N ASP A 38 -2.29 1.01 -0.85
CA ASP A 38 -1.27 1.65 -1.67
C ASP A 38 -0.24 2.37 -0.78
N HIS A 39 1.04 2.03 -0.96
CA HIS A 39 2.18 2.58 -0.24
C HIS A 39 2.97 3.63 -1.05
N LYS A 40 2.57 3.93 -2.28
CA LYS A 40 3.30 4.83 -3.19
C LYS A 40 3.59 6.21 -2.61
N SER A 41 2.68 6.77 -1.81
CA SER A 41 2.91 8.07 -1.15
C SER A 41 4.04 8.02 -0.13
N TRP A 42 4.20 6.89 0.56
CA TRP A 42 5.31 6.66 1.47
C TRP A 42 6.62 6.47 0.73
N ASP A 43 6.62 5.64 -0.32
CA ASP A 43 7.79 5.41 -1.17
C ASP A 43 8.31 6.73 -1.78
N GLN A 44 7.41 7.62 -2.21
CA GLN A 44 7.77 8.96 -2.69
C GLN A 44 8.42 9.84 -1.62
N LEU A 45 7.94 9.78 -0.38
CA LEU A 45 8.54 10.50 0.74
C LEU A 45 9.93 9.94 1.05
N LEU A 46 10.08 8.61 1.06
CA LEU A 46 11.37 7.94 1.26
C LEU A 46 12.38 8.35 0.20
N ASN A 47 12.02 8.21 -1.08
CA ASN A 47 12.87 8.59 -2.22
C ASN A 47 13.35 10.05 -2.16
N ARG A 48 12.51 10.96 -1.64
CA ARG A 48 12.82 12.39 -1.59
C ARG A 48 13.62 12.82 -0.36
N PHE A 49 13.45 12.13 0.78
CA PHE A 49 13.99 12.59 2.06
C PHE A 49 14.92 11.60 2.76
N VAL A 50 15.15 10.42 2.19
CA VAL A 50 16.12 9.46 2.69
C VAL A 50 17.28 9.40 1.72
N GLU A 51 18.48 9.64 2.24
CA GLU A 51 19.73 9.53 1.48
C GLU A 51 20.11 8.07 1.25
N GLU A 52 20.98 7.79 0.26
CA GLU A 52 21.48 6.44 -0.03
C GLU A 52 22.15 5.77 1.18
N ASN A 53 22.72 6.58 2.09
CA ASN A 53 23.34 6.10 3.32
C ASN A 53 22.31 5.76 4.43
N GLY A 54 21.02 5.97 4.20
CA GLY A 54 19.91 5.75 5.12
C GLY A 54 19.57 6.92 6.06
N ASN A 55 20.26 8.06 5.93
CA ASN A 55 19.99 9.23 6.74
C ASN A 55 18.70 9.91 6.27
N VAL A 56 17.85 10.26 7.24
CA VAL A 56 16.61 10.97 6.98
C VAL A 56 16.84 12.49 7.09
N ASN A 57 16.56 13.22 6.02
CA ASN A 57 16.56 14.68 6.00
C ASN A 57 15.31 15.23 6.68
N TYR A 58 15.25 15.16 8.02
CA TYR A 58 14.08 15.59 8.80
C TYR A 58 13.70 17.05 8.57
N ARG A 59 14.69 17.94 8.39
CA ARG A 59 14.44 19.37 8.09
C ARG A 59 13.70 19.55 6.76
N GLY A 60 14.06 18.77 5.73
CA GLY A 60 13.36 18.76 4.45
C GLY A 60 11.98 18.11 4.57
N PHE A 61 11.91 16.96 5.27
CA PHE A 61 10.72 16.15 5.46
C PHE A 61 9.61 16.92 6.19
N GLU A 62 9.95 17.77 7.16
CA GLU A 62 8.98 18.59 7.91
C GLU A 62 7.99 19.34 7.00
N LYS A 63 8.44 19.78 5.81
CA LYS A 63 7.62 20.49 4.81
C LYS A 63 6.54 19.61 4.15
N GLU A 64 6.69 18.30 4.23
CA GLU A 64 5.76 17.29 3.69
C GLU A 64 5.04 16.52 4.80
N SER A 65 5.06 17.03 6.04
CA SER A 65 4.39 16.39 7.20
C SER A 65 2.91 16.13 6.94
N GLU A 66 2.24 16.98 6.16
CA GLU A 66 0.84 16.78 5.80
C GLU A 66 0.64 15.58 4.87
N THR A 67 1.55 15.32 3.94
CA THR A 67 1.54 14.11 3.10
C THR A 67 1.72 12.86 3.96
N LEU A 68 2.64 12.90 4.93
CA LEU A 68 2.85 11.81 5.89
C LEU A 68 1.61 11.58 6.79
N ASN A 69 0.95 12.65 7.24
CA ASN A 69 -0.28 12.57 8.03
C ASN A 69 -1.38 11.83 7.26
N ARG A 70 -1.63 12.23 6.02
CA ARG A 70 -2.64 11.58 5.17
C ARG A 70 -2.33 10.11 4.93
N TYR A 71 -1.05 9.76 4.74
CA TYR A 71 -0.65 8.38 4.61
C TYR A 71 -0.93 7.56 5.88
N LEU A 72 -0.57 8.07 7.07
CA LEU A 72 -0.87 7.41 8.34
C LEU A 72 -2.38 7.31 8.61
N GLU A 73 -3.16 8.32 8.22
CA GLU A 73 -4.62 8.27 8.29
C GLU A 73 -5.21 7.21 7.35
N GLN A 74 -4.71 7.11 6.11
CA GLN A 74 -5.09 6.05 5.18
C GLN A 74 -4.84 4.67 5.78
N LEU A 75 -3.66 4.45 6.37
CA LEU A 75 -3.36 3.18 7.06
C LEU A 75 -4.32 2.96 8.23
N GLY A 76 -4.51 3.96 9.08
CA GLY A 76 -5.37 3.86 10.26
C GLY A 76 -6.83 3.55 9.94
N ASN A 77 -7.34 4.03 8.80
CA ASN A 77 -8.71 3.79 8.33
C ASN A 77 -8.86 2.49 7.53
N ASN A 78 -7.78 1.99 6.93
CA ASN A 78 -7.76 0.77 6.12
C ASN A 78 -6.90 -0.30 6.80
N THR A 79 -7.37 -0.84 7.92
CA THR A 79 -6.64 -1.84 8.70
C THR A 79 -6.54 -3.18 7.98
N VAL A 80 -5.56 -3.99 8.40
CA VAL A 80 -5.29 -5.32 7.85
C VAL A 80 -6.53 -6.21 7.81
N ASN A 81 -6.81 -6.78 6.65
CA ASN A 81 -7.84 -7.81 6.48
C ASN A 81 -7.31 -9.20 6.85
N GLU A 82 -8.13 -10.01 7.50
CA GLU A 82 -7.76 -11.38 7.91
C GLU A 82 -7.39 -12.29 6.73
N ASN A 83 -7.99 -12.06 5.57
CA ASN A 83 -7.75 -12.83 4.34
C ASN A 83 -6.46 -12.42 3.59
N TRP A 84 -5.74 -11.39 4.06
CA TRP A 84 -4.45 -11.04 3.45
C TRP A 84 -3.40 -12.12 3.69
N SER A 85 -2.54 -12.33 2.70
CA SER A 85 -1.36 -13.18 2.85
C SER A 85 -0.42 -12.61 3.93
N LYS A 86 0.38 -13.49 4.55
CA LYS A 86 1.38 -13.10 5.57
C LYS A 86 2.26 -11.93 5.10
N ASN A 87 2.71 -11.97 3.84
CA ASN A 87 3.58 -10.92 3.27
C ASN A 87 2.87 -9.57 3.15
N LYS A 88 1.59 -9.54 2.78
CA LYS A 88 0.81 -8.29 2.73
C LYS A 88 0.64 -7.69 4.13
N LYS A 89 0.36 -8.54 5.12
CA LYS A 89 0.26 -8.11 6.53
C LYS A 89 1.60 -7.55 7.03
N LEU A 90 2.71 -8.22 6.71
CA LEU A 90 4.06 -7.77 7.07
C LEU A 90 4.37 -6.41 6.47
N ALA A 91 4.19 -6.25 5.16
CA ALA A 91 4.45 -4.98 4.47
C ALA A 91 3.67 -3.83 5.10
N TYR A 92 2.37 -4.03 5.34
CA TYR A 92 1.53 -3.04 6.00
C TYR A 92 2.08 -2.62 7.36
N TYR A 93 2.39 -3.56 8.25
CA TYR A 93 2.83 -3.23 9.61
C TYR A 93 4.24 -2.64 9.67
N ILE A 94 5.15 -3.09 8.80
CA ILE A 94 6.49 -2.51 8.67
C ILE A 94 6.39 -1.06 8.21
N ASN A 95 5.58 -0.80 7.18
CA ASN A 95 5.36 0.54 6.66
C ASN A 95 4.67 1.45 7.70
N LEU A 96 3.66 0.95 8.41
CA LEU A 96 3.01 1.68 9.49
C LEU A 96 4.01 2.04 10.60
N TYR A 97 4.84 1.08 11.03
CA TYR A 97 5.85 1.32 12.07
C TYR A 97 6.87 2.37 11.62
N ASN A 98 7.46 2.22 10.44
CA ASN A 98 8.51 3.12 9.95
C ASN A 98 7.99 4.55 9.73
N ALA A 99 6.83 4.70 9.08
CA ALA A 99 6.21 5.99 8.88
C ALA A 99 5.81 6.66 10.20
N ALA A 100 5.30 5.87 11.15
CA ALA A 100 4.97 6.38 12.47
C ALA A 100 6.22 6.81 13.25
N THR A 101 7.33 6.05 13.17
CA THR A 101 8.60 6.46 13.78
C THR A 101 9.07 7.79 13.22
N VAL A 102 9.08 7.97 11.89
CA VAL A 102 9.47 9.25 11.27
C VAL A 102 8.59 10.40 11.74
N LYS A 103 7.26 10.18 11.79
CA LYS A 103 6.32 11.18 12.30
C LYS A 103 6.60 11.54 13.75
N LEU A 104 6.90 10.57 14.61
CA LEU A 104 7.25 10.82 16.00
C LEU A 104 8.49 11.70 16.12
N ILE A 105 9.50 11.50 15.27
CA ILE A 105 10.69 12.37 15.23
C ILE A 105 10.31 13.78 14.76
N LEU A 106 9.54 13.91 13.68
CA LEU A 106 9.09 15.20 13.15
C LEU A 106 8.31 16.01 14.19
N ASP A 107 7.42 15.37 14.95
CA ASP A 107 6.63 16.01 16.00
C ASP A 107 7.46 16.53 17.17
N ASN A 108 8.72 16.11 17.29
CA ASN A 108 9.63 16.53 18.33
C ASN A 108 10.89 17.20 17.75
N TYR A 109 10.88 17.53 16.46
CA TYR A 109 12.01 18.16 15.79
C TYR A 109 12.17 19.63 16.20
N PRO A 110 13.39 20.16 16.39
CA PRO A 110 14.68 19.48 16.32
C PRO A 110 14.92 18.55 17.53
N LEU A 111 15.36 17.33 17.23
CA LEU A 111 15.61 16.28 18.22
C LEU A 111 17.01 15.69 18.01
N LYS A 112 17.74 15.40 19.10
CA LYS A 112 19.05 14.75 19.01
C LYS A 112 18.92 13.23 18.95
N SER A 113 18.09 12.65 19.81
CA SER A 113 17.82 11.22 19.84
C SER A 113 16.33 10.94 20.11
N ILE A 114 15.79 9.89 19.50
CA ILE A 114 14.44 9.40 19.84
C ILE A 114 14.30 9.10 21.34
N THR A 115 15.38 8.69 22.00
CA THR A 115 15.41 8.41 23.45
C THR A 115 15.24 9.64 24.32
N ASP A 116 15.38 10.85 23.78
CA ASP A 116 15.13 12.09 24.49
C ASP A 116 13.61 12.35 24.66
N ILE A 117 12.78 11.69 23.85
CA ILE A 117 11.33 11.69 24.01
C ILE A 117 10.98 10.76 25.18
N LYS A 118 10.13 11.21 26.10
CA LYS A 118 9.67 10.38 27.23
C LYS A 118 8.88 9.16 26.75
N LYS A 119 9.44 7.96 26.98
CA LYS A 119 8.83 6.66 26.63
C LYS A 119 8.34 6.59 25.18
N PRO A 120 9.21 6.76 24.17
CA PRO A 120 8.79 6.99 22.79
C PRO A 120 8.05 5.79 22.19
N TRP A 121 8.45 4.58 22.58
CA TRP A 121 7.83 3.35 22.11
C TRP A 121 6.54 2.97 22.85
N ASP A 122 6.32 3.45 24.08
CA ASP A 122 5.11 3.18 24.85
C ASP A 122 4.02 4.25 24.66
N LYS A 123 4.38 5.41 24.10
CA LYS A 123 3.45 6.51 23.85
C LYS A 123 2.38 6.04 22.86
N LYS A 124 1.11 6.10 23.26
CA LYS A 124 -0.05 5.85 22.39
C LYS A 124 -0.41 7.12 21.62
N TRP A 125 -0.33 7.06 20.30
CA TRP A 125 -0.68 8.19 19.43
C TRP A 125 -1.04 7.78 18.00
N ILE A 126 -0.73 6.55 17.60
CA ILE A 126 -0.97 6.03 16.25
C ILE A 126 -2.42 5.57 16.16
N LYS A 127 -3.20 6.15 15.25
CA LYS A 127 -4.57 5.72 14.98
C LYS A 127 -4.56 4.42 14.17
N TYR A 128 -5.30 3.41 14.62
CA TYR A 128 -5.41 2.12 13.94
C TYR A 128 -6.78 1.49 14.24
N GLY A 129 -7.67 1.43 13.24
CA GLY A 129 -8.95 0.72 13.36
C GLY A 129 -9.87 1.26 14.46
N GLY A 130 -9.84 2.57 14.72
CA GLY A 130 -10.56 3.22 15.81
C GLY A 130 -9.86 3.17 17.17
N GLU A 131 -8.76 2.43 17.30
CA GLU A 131 -7.90 2.43 18.48
C GLU A 131 -6.73 3.42 18.36
N ILE A 132 -6.13 3.75 19.50
CA ILE A 132 -4.86 4.47 19.56
C ILE A 132 -3.81 3.54 20.15
N ILE A 133 -2.82 3.20 19.32
CA ILE A 133 -1.73 2.28 19.66
C ILE A 133 -0.37 3.00 19.70
N SER A 134 0.64 2.28 20.17
CA SER A 134 2.03 2.71 20.28
C SER A 134 2.94 1.93 19.33
N LEU A 135 4.13 2.45 19.05
CA LEU A 135 5.15 1.75 18.26
C LEU A 135 5.49 0.38 18.86
N GLY A 136 5.63 0.31 20.19
CA GLY A 136 5.91 -0.92 20.91
C GLY A 136 4.78 -1.95 20.81
N GLN A 137 3.51 -1.52 20.69
CA GLN A 137 2.41 -2.45 20.41
C GLN A 137 2.55 -3.05 19.00
N ILE A 138 2.84 -2.25 17.99
CA ILE A 138 3.04 -2.74 16.62
C ILE A 138 4.21 -3.74 16.59
N GLU A 139 5.34 -3.43 17.22
CA GLU A 139 6.51 -4.30 17.24
C GLU A 139 6.28 -5.59 18.04
N HIS A 140 5.93 -5.47 19.33
CA HIS A 140 5.94 -6.62 20.24
C HIS A 140 4.66 -7.45 20.21
N LYS A 141 3.51 -6.83 19.94
CA LYS A 141 2.22 -7.52 19.99
C LYS A 141 1.77 -8.03 18.62
N ILE A 142 2.28 -7.43 17.54
CA ILE A 142 1.91 -7.78 16.17
C ILE A 142 3.10 -8.38 15.44
N LEU A 143 4.10 -7.57 15.05
CA LEU A 143 5.18 -7.98 14.16
C LEU A 143 5.97 -9.19 14.70
N ARG A 144 6.44 -9.15 15.94
CA ARG A 144 7.23 -10.25 16.55
C ARG A 144 6.47 -11.58 16.66
N LYS A 145 5.12 -11.55 16.65
CA LYS A 145 4.30 -12.77 16.67
C LYS A 145 4.09 -13.39 15.29
N MET A 146 4.51 -12.71 14.22
CA MET A 146 4.38 -13.21 12.85
C MET A 146 5.45 -14.25 12.49
N ASN A 147 6.40 -14.56 13.39
CA ASN A 147 7.51 -15.50 13.16
C ASN A 147 8.20 -15.23 11.82
N GLU A 148 8.65 -14.00 11.64
CA GLU A 148 9.38 -13.55 10.45
C GLU A 148 10.71 -12.91 10.88
N PRO A 149 11.84 -13.62 10.74
CA PRO A 149 13.14 -13.11 11.21
C PRO A 149 13.60 -11.85 10.49
N ARG A 150 13.14 -11.61 9.24
CA ARG A 150 13.51 -10.42 8.46
C ARG A 150 12.99 -9.11 9.07
N ILE A 151 12.01 -9.15 9.98
CA ILE A 151 11.45 -7.95 10.63
C ILE A 151 12.54 -7.11 11.31
N HIS A 152 13.51 -7.74 11.97
CA HIS A 152 14.60 -7.04 12.67
C HIS A 152 15.51 -6.24 11.75
N PHE A 153 15.45 -6.48 10.44
CA PHE A 153 16.16 -5.72 9.41
C PHE A 153 15.26 -4.73 8.68
N ALA A 154 13.94 -4.79 8.87
CA ALA A 154 12.98 -4.01 8.11
C ALA A 154 12.38 -2.84 8.90
N ILE A 155 12.38 -2.90 10.24
CA ILE A 155 11.88 -1.80 11.08
C ILE A 155 13.01 -0.88 11.53
N ASN A 156 12.84 0.42 11.30
CA ASN A 156 13.75 1.46 11.74
C ASN A 156 13.17 2.14 12.99
N CYS A 157 13.85 1.96 14.11
CA CYS A 157 13.45 2.53 15.40
C CYS A 157 13.98 3.97 15.63
N ALA A 158 14.54 4.61 14.59
CA ALA A 158 15.26 5.88 14.61
C ALA A 158 16.44 5.94 15.60
N SER A 159 17.00 4.78 15.99
CA SER A 159 18.31 4.67 16.62
C SER A 159 19.40 4.51 15.55
N PHE A 160 20.60 5.02 15.80
CA PHE A 160 21.76 4.81 14.93
C PHE A 160 22.11 3.32 14.72
N SER A 161 21.81 2.48 15.72
CA SER A 161 22.04 1.03 15.65
C SER A 161 20.92 0.27 14.93
N CYS A 162 19.83 0.93 14.52
CA CYS A 162 18.74 0.29 13.81
C CYS A 162 19.04 0.15 12.31
N PRO A 163 18.37 -0.79 11.60
CA PRO A 163 18.49 -0.90 10.16
C PRO A 163 18.22 0.43 9.47
N LYS A 164 18.94 0.68 8.38
CA LYS A 164 18.73 1.89 7.57
C LYS A 164 17.33 1.88 6.99
N LEU A 165 16.69 3.04 6.98
CA LEU A 165 15.53 3.25 6.12
C LEU A 165 16.07 3.38 4.70
N LEU A 166 15.50 2.64 3.75
CA LEU A 166 15.91 2.71 2.34
C LEU A 166 15.09 3.78 1.62
N ASN A 167 15.67 4.34 0.56
CA ASN A 167 15.04 5.31 -0.32
C ASN A 167 14.26 4.60 -1.44
N GLU A 168 13.45 3.61 -1.09
CA GLU A 168 12.70 2.75 -2.02
C GLU A 168 11.20 2.99 -1.89
#